data_AF-A0A316JRV2-F1
#
_entry.id   AF-A0A316JRV2-F1
#
_cell.length_a   1.000
_cell.length_b   1.000
_cell.length_c   1.000
_cell.angle_alpha   90.00
_cell.angle_beta   90.00
_cell.angle_gamma   90.00
#
_symmetry.space_group_name_H-M   'P 1'
#
loop_
_entity.id
_entity.type
_entity.pdbx_description
1 polymer ?
#
loop_
_entity_poly.entity_id
_entity_poly.type
_entity_poly.pdbx_seq_one_letter_code
_entity_poly.pdbx_strand_id
1 'polypeptide(L)'
;MGTARILLSAALLAGAVPMHPLQAAESRCPSSSGRFAVWGAGVVTASKTPTARLMEERWLPGGQVEGLLVERLGSEERRSAYRGQRRIMDNCVAVIERQLPWGIDRSEVVLDGRGRPVYGLIRTEGRVISSSWLPMATGRCNSANLNGLVVSRQMGLSQVQGGWSPNAVVQREQWKDGRVEGLALSSYGADSETARYSGQLSLNPKSCWGTIQQTDEKGRAYNYSALIVNGRRSNGARGYLYLQRDPGDLTVGWLVRD
;
A
#
# COMPACT_ATOMS: atom_id res chain seq x y z
N MET A 1 -14.24 -85.16 36.67
CA MET A 1 -14.12 -84.57 35.32
C MET A 1 -15.41 -83.83 35.00
N GLY A 2 -15.33 -82.58 34.52
CA GLY A 2 -16.40 -81.87 33.79
C GLY A 2 -17.35 -81.01 34.63
N THR A 3 -16.97 -79.81 35.06
CA THR A 3 -17.22 -78.49 34.41
C THR A 3 -18.66 -77.96 34.53
N ALA A 4 -18.87 -77.08 35.51
CA ALA A 4 -20.03 -76.19 35.65
C ALA A 4 -19.78 -74.87 34.89
N ARG A 5 -20.80 -74.41 34.15
CA ARG A 5 -20.83 -73.11 33.46
C ARG A 5 -21.22 -72.01 34.44
N ILE A 6 -20.42 -70.96 34.53
CA ILE A 6 -20.75 -69.72 35.25
C ILE A 6 -20.95 -68.61 34.20
N LEU A 7 -22.10 -67.94 34.30
CA LEU A 7 -22.50 -66.75 33.56
C LEU A 7 -21.68 -65.54 34.02
N LEU A 8 -21.03 -64.82 33.09
CA LEU A 8 -20.46 -63.50 33.36
C LEU A 8 -21.50 -62.42 33.05
N SER A 9 -21.89 -61.67 34.07
CA SER A 9 -22.58 -60.38 33.95
C SER A 9 -21.53 -59.28 33.73
N ALA A 10 -21.62 -58.54 32.63
CA ALA A 10 -20.80 -57.36 32.37
C ALA A 10 -21.51 -56.11 32.94
N ALA A 11 -20.85 -55.44 33.89
CA ALA A 11 -21.26 -54.13 34.41
C ALA A 11 -20.61 -53.02 33.56
N LEU A 12 -21.44 -52.16 32.95
CA LEU A 12 -21.01 -50.95 32.27
C LEU A 12 -20.87 -49.80 33.29
N LEU A 13 -19.63 -49.36 33.53
CA LEU A 13 -19.32 -48.13 34.25
C LEU A 13 -19.37 -46.95 33.27
N ALA A 14 -20.40 -46.12 33.38
CA ALA A 14 -20.47 -44.83 32.69
C ALA A 14 -19.66 -43.78 33.49
N GLY A 15 -18.41 -43.54 33.07
CA GLY A 15 -17.61 -42.42 33.56
C GLY A 15 -18.03 -41.12 32.88
N ALA A 16 -18.65 -40.21 33.61
CA ALA A 16 -18.93 -38.85 33.15
C ALA A 16 -17.62 -38.05 33.11
N VAL A 17 -17.18 -37.67 31.91
CA VAL A 17 -16.07 -36.72 31.73
C VAL A 17 -16.64 -35.30 31.85
N PRO A 18 -16.11 -34.44 32.74
CA PRO A 18 -16.52 -33.05 32.77
C PRO A 18 -15.93 -32.34 31.54
N MET A 19 -16.78 -32.05 30.55
CA MET A 19 -16.48 -31.09 29.51
C MET A 19 -16.39 -29.70 30.16
N HIS A 20 -15.17 -29.27 30.45
CA HIS A 20 -14.91 -27.85 30.67
C HIS A 20 -15.16 -27.12 29.35
N PRO A 21 -16.00 -26.07 29.31
CA PRO A 21 -16.06 -25.23 28.13
C PRO A 21 -14.69 -24.58 27.98
N LEU A 22 -13.96 -24.94 26.93
CA LEU A 22 -12.88 -24.13 26.39
C LEU A 22 -13.51 -22.80 25.98
N GLN A 23 -13.52 -21.83 26.90
CA GLN A 23 -13.62 -20.43 26.51
C GLN A 23 -12.43 -20.17 25.59
N ALA A 24 -12.68 -20.20 24.28
CA ALA A 24 -11.78 -19.61 23.31
C ALA A 24 -11.60 -18.16 23.77
N ALA A 25 -10.42 -17.83 24.30
CA ALA A 25 -10.05 -16.44 24.52
C ALA A 25 -10.27 -15.74 23.17
N GLU A 26 -11.22 -14.81 23.10
CA GLU A 26 -11.37 -13.94 21.93
C GLU A 26 -9.99 -13.35 21.68
N SER A 27 -9.33 -13.80 20.61
CA SER A 27 -8.02 -13.31 20.24
C SER A 27 -8.21 -11.87 19.81
N ARG A 28 -8.10 -10.94 20.78
CA ARG A 28 -8.17 -9.50 20.51
C ARG A 28 -7.12 -9.21 19.47
N CYS A 29 -7.58 -8.65 18.34
CA CYS A 29 -6.70 -8.35 17.24
C CYS A 29 -5.59 -7.41 17.70
N PRO A 30 -4.32 -7.76 17.45
CA PRO A 30 -3.22 -6.89 17.81
C PRO A 30 -3.36 -5.55 17.10
N SER A 31 -2.90 -4.50 17.76
CA SER A 31 -2.94 -3.14 17.25
C SER A 31 -1.54 -2.59 17.28
N SER A 32 -0.97 -2.32 16.10
CA SER A 32 0.37 -1.74 16.01
C SER A 32 0.31 -0.22 15.87
N SER A 33 1.32 0.45 16.43
CA SER A 33 1.66 1.83 16.08
C SER A 33 2.83 1.82 15.11
N GLY A 34 2.91 2.80 14.23
CA GLY A 34 3.95 2.78 13.20
C GLY A 34 3.81 3.87 12.16
N ARG A 35 4.73 3.83 11.20
CA ARG A 35 4.74 4.69 10.02
C ARG A 35 4.58 3.81 8.80
N PHE A 36 3.75 4.24 7.87
CA PHE A 36 3.36 3.47 6.71
C PHE A 36 3.43 4.34 5.45
N ALA A 37 3.91 3.75 4.38
CA ALA A 37 3.77 4.26 3.04
C ALA A 37 2.52 3.61 2.44
N VAL A 38 1.58 4.43 1.97
CA VAL A 38 0.27 3.96 1.49
C VAL A 38 0.09 4.40 0.05
N TRP A 39 -0.35 3.50 -0.81
CA TRP A 39 -0.75 3.86 -2.17
C TRP A 39 -2.04 3.16 -2.54
N GLY A 40 -2.76 3.75 -3.47
CA GLY A 40 -3.99 3.16 -3.96
C GLY A 40 -4.43 3.80 -5.26
N ALA A 41 -5.25 3.05 -6.01
CA ALA A 41 -5.83 3.47 -7.26
C ALA A 41 -7.29 3.00 -7.35
N GLY A 42 -8.04 3.66 -8.22
CA GLY A 42 -9.43 3.35 -8.45
C GLY A 42 -10.14 4.44 -9.24
N VAL A 43 -11.40 4.69 -8.91
CA VAL A 43 -12.29 5.58 -9.67
C VAL A 43 -13.24 6.36 -8.77
N VAL A 44 -13.50 7.62 -9.13
CA VAL A 44 -14.67 8.39 -8.69
C VAL A 44 -15.82 8.03 -9.61
N THR A 45 -16.82 7.34 -9.07
CA THR A 45 -17.86 6.65 -9.85
C THR A 45 -18.80 7.61 -10.59
N ALA A 46 -19.20 8.72 -9.97
CA ALA A 46 -20.13 9.69 -10.56
C ALA A 46 -19.61 10.29 -11.87
N SER A 47 -18.31 10.57 -11.94
CA SER A 47 -17.65 11.18 -13.11
C SER A 47 -16.81 10.19 -13.92
N LYS A 48 -16.76 8.91 -13.50
CA LYS A 48 -15.84 7.88 -14.02
C LYS A 48 -14.37 8.36 -14.07
N THR A 49 -14.00 9.26 -13.16
CA THR A 49 -12.66 9.86 -13.14
C THR A 49 -11.70 8.91 -12.44
N PRO A 50 -10.63 8.46 -13.10
CA PRO A 50 -9.66 7.61 -12.44
C PRO A 50 -8.94 8.41 -11.35
N THR A 51 -8.63 7.74 -10.26
CA THR A 51 -7.99 8.36 -9.11
C THR A 51 -6.87 7.49 -8.59
N ALA A 52 -5.82 8.14 -8.14
CA ALA A 52 -4.69 7.50 -7.51
C ALA A 52 -4.19 8.36 -6.36
N ARG A 53 -3.69 7.71 -5.31
CA ARG A 53 -3.24 8.39 -4.10
C ARG A 53 -1.97 7.78 -3.56
N LEU A 54 -1.16 8.64 -2.95
CA LEU A 54 0.04 8.33 -2.23
C LEU A 54 -0.01 9.01 -0.86
N MET A 55 0.32 8.28 0.20
CA MET A 55 0.25 8.78 1.57
C MET A 55 1.45 8.33 2.38
N GLU A 56 1.89 9.21 3.26
CA GLU A 56 2.72 8.85 4.40
C GLU A 56 1.82 8.94 5.62
N GLU A 57 1.50 7.80 6.23
CA GLU A 57 0.56 7.69 7.35
C GLU A 57 1.28 7.24 8.61
N ARG A 58 0.94 7.84 9.75
CA ARG A 58 1.43 7.46 11.07
C ARG A 58 0.27 7.05 11.94
N TRP A 59 0.36 5.84 12.50
CA TRP A 59 -0.53 5.36 13.54
C TRP A 59 0.12 5.60 14.88
N LEU A 60 -0.53 6.41 15.70
CA LEU A 60 -0.07 6.78 17.03
C LEU A 60 -0.71 5.87 18.09
N PRO A 61 -0.12 5.81 19.30
CA PRO A 61 -0.80 5.25 20.46
C PRO A 61 -2.16 5.92 20.69
N GLY A 62 -3.13 5.18 21.23
CA GLY A 62 -4.48 5.69 21.50
C GLY A 62 -5.40 5.81 20.27
N GLY A 63 -4.95 5.37 19.08
CA GLY A 63 -5.80 5.30 17.89
C GLY A 63 -5.76 6.54 17.00
N GLN A 64 -5.00 7.58 17.36
CA GLN A 64 -4.85 8.73 16.48
C GLN A 64 -4.08 8.34 15.21
N VAL A 65 -4.47 8.95 14.09
CA VAL A 65 -3.72 8.87 12.83
C VAL A 65 -3.40 10.27 12.33
N GLU A 66 -2.23 10.43 11.72
CA GLU A 66 -1.81 11.66 11.06
C GLU A 66 -0.97 11.35 9.83
N GLY A 67 -0.92 12.27 8.88
CA GLY A 67 -0.11 12.07 7.70
C GLY A 67 -0.23 13.16 6.66
N LEU A 68 0.32 12.85 5.48
CA LEU A 68 0.24 13.66 4.28
C LEU A 68 -0.32 12.81 3.15
N LEU A 69 -1.30 13.34 2.43
CA LEU A 69 -1.91 12.74 1.25
C LEU A 69 -1.55 13.58 0.02
N VAL A 70 -1.11 12.91 -1.04
CA VAL A 70 -1.08 13.43 -2.40
C VAL A 70 -2.04 12.58 -3.22
N GLU A 71 -2.97 13.21 -3.91
CA GLU A 71 -4.01 12.53 -4.67
C GLU A 71 -4.16 13.16 -6.03
N ARG A 72 -4.40 12.31 -7.02
CA ARG A 72 -4.78 12.68 -8.37
C ARG A 72 -6.23 12.28 -8.62
N LEU A 73 -7.00 13.21 -9.18
CA LEU A 73 -8.34 13.02 -9.72
C LEU A 73 -8.27 13.33 -11.22
N GLY A 74 -8.04 12.30 -12.04
CA GLY A 74 -7.71 12.48 -13.44
C GLY A 74 -6.45 13.34 -13.60
N SER A 75 -6.61 14.52 -14.18
CA SER A 75 -5.54 15.49 -14.44
C SER A 75 -5.19 16.38 -13.24
N GLU A 76 -6.07 16.48 -12.23
CA GLU A 76 -5.89 17.39 -11.11
C GLU A 76 -5.14 16.74 -9.95
N GLU A 77 -4.12 17.42 -9.43
CA GLU A 77 -3.39 17.01 -8.22
C GLU A 77 -3.84 17.86 -7.02
N ARG A 78 -4.07 17.21 -5.89
CA ARG A 78 -4.27 17.88 -4.60
C ARG A 78 -3.42 17.23 -3.52
N ARG A 79 -3.03 18.05 -2.55
CA ARG A 79 -2.15 17.64 -1.45
C ARG A 79 -2.61 18.28 -0.15
N SER A 80 -2.68 17.48 0.91
CA SER A 80 -2.96 18.02 2.24
C SER A 80 -2.42 17.12 3.35
N ALA A 81 -1.96 17.76 4.42
CA ALA A 81 -1.82 17.07 5.69
C ALA A 81 -3.21 16.71 6.22
N TYR A 82 -3.28 15.65 7.03
CA TYR A 82 -4.51 15.22 7.68
C TYR A 82 -4.25 14.71 9.10
N ARG A 83 -5.32 14.72 9.88
CA ARG A 83 -5.44 14.05 11.17
C ARG A 83 -6.69 13.18 11.18
N GLY A 84 -6.76 12.24 12.08
CA GLY A 84 -7.87 11.29 12.10
C GLY A 84 -7.83 10.34 13.28
N GLN A 85 -8.72 9.35 13.22
CA GLN A 85 -8.82 8.28 14.20
C GLN A 85 -8.91 6.93 13.52
N ARG A 86 -8.37 5.90 14.19
CA ARG A 86 -8.57 4.51 13.83
C ARG A 86 -9.22 3.76 14.97
N ARG A 87 -10.08 2.81 14.63
CA ARG A 87 -10.69 1.86 15.55
C ARG A 87 -10.47 0.45 15.03
N ILE A 88 -10.00 -0.43 15.90
CA ILE A 88 -9.92 -1.86 15.57
C ILE A 88 -11.29 -2.46 15.85
N MET A 89 -11.83 -3.11 14.83
CA MET A 89 -13.09 -3.83 14.85
C MET A 89 -12.81 -5.33 15.03
N ASP A 90 -13.87 -6.12 15.14
CA ASP A 90 -13.78 -7.57 15.11
C ASP A 90 -13.17 -8.06 13.79
N ASN A 91 -12.64 -9.29 13.78
CA ASN A 91 -12.02 -9.92 12.61
C ASN A 91 -10.78 -9.20 12.07
N CYS A 92 -10.09 -8.43 12.92
CA CYS A 92 -8.81 -7.79 12.62
C CYS A 92 -8.89 -6.82 11.44
N VAL A 93 -9.99 -6.07 11.40
CA VAL A 93 -10.21 -4.96 10.48
C VAL A 93 -10.10 -3.64 11.27
N ALA A 94 -9.37 -2.68 10.74
CA ALA A 94 -9.34 -1.31 11.23
C ALA A 94 -10.25 -0.42 10.38
N VAL A 95 -11.11 0.37 11.02
CA VAL A 95 -11.75 1.53 10.38
C VAL A 95 -10.88 2.75 10.64
N ILE A 96 -10.53 3.49 9.59
CA ILE A 96 -9.72 4.71 9.67
C ILE A 96 -10.55 5.85 9.09
N GLU A 97 -10.68 6.94 9.83
CA GLU A 97 -11.34 8.17 9.39
C GLU A 97 -10.32 9.31 9.41
N ARG A 98 -10.12 9.95 8.26
CA ARG A 98 -9.17 11.05 8.06
C ARG A 98 -9.94 12.32 7.75
N GLN A 99 -9.58 13.41 8.44
CA GLN A 99 -10.09 14.75 8.20
C GLN A 99 -9.19 15.45 7.19
N LEU A 100 -9.74 15.76 6.02
CA LEU A 100 -9.08 16.51 4.94
C LEU A 100 -9.84 17.82 4.69
N PRO A 101 -9.20 18.82 4.05
CA PRO A 101 -9.86 20.07 3.69
C PRO A 101 -11.09 19.90 2.77
N TRP A 102 -11.18 18.76 2.07
CA TRP A 102 -12.26 18.42 1.15
C TRP A 102 -13.20 17.32 1.68
N GLY A 103 -13.19 17.07 2.99
CA GLY A 103 -14.12 16.16 3.65
C GLY A 103 -13.47 14.99 4.39
N ILE A 104 -14.28 14.01 4.75
CA ILE A 104 -13.85 12.83 5.51
C ILE A 104 -13.53 11.68 4.56
N ASP A 105 -12.28 11.20 4.62
CA ASP A 105 -11.85 9.97 3.93
C ASP A 105 -11.93 8.80 4.90
N ARG A 106 -12.82 7.85 4.64
CA ARG A 106 -13.00 6.65 5.46
C ARG A 106 -12.45 5.42 4.74
N SER A 107 -11.67 4.60 5.43
CA SER A 107 -11.16 3.34 4.91
C SER A 107 -11.42 2.19 5.88
N GLU A 108 -11.64 1.00 5.34
CA GLU A 108 -11.58 -0.26 6.07
C GLU A 108 -10.33 -1.02 5.64
N VAL A 109 -9.54 -1.47 6.60
CA VAL A 109 -8.19 -1.99 6.37
C VAL A 109 -8.01 -3.30 7.11
N VAL A 110 -7.59 -4.35 6.41
CA VAL A 110 -7.25 -5.64 6.99
C VAL A 110 -5.88 -5.56 7.66
N LEU A 111 -5.79 -6.10 8.87
CA LEU A 111 -4.56 -6.21 9.64
C LEU A 111 -3.92 -7.59 9.49
N ASP A 112 -2.59 -7.64 9.51
CA ASP A 112 -1.86 -8.90 9.64
C ASP A 112 -1.87 -9.44 11.09
N GLY A 113 -1.29 -10.63 11.30
CA GLY A 113 -1.15 -11.23 12.63
C GLY A 113 -0.30 -10.45 13.64
N ARG A 114 0.30 -9.32 13.24
CA ARG A 114 1.02 -8.37 14.12
C ARG A 114 0.26 -7.06 14.31
N GLY A 115 -0.95 -6.95 13.76
CA GLY A 115 -1.77 -5.75 13.87
C GLY A 115 -1.34 -4.62 12.96
N ARG A 116 -0.60 -4.93 11.89
CA ARG A 116 -0.14 -3.94 10.89
C ARG A 116 -1.15 -3.89 9.74
N PRO A 117 -1.51 -2.69 9.25
CA PRO A 117 -2.34 -2.58 8.06
C PRO A 117 -1.63 -3.18 6.84
N VAL A 118 -2.39 -3.88 5.99
CA VAL A 118 -1.86 -4.48 4.76
C VAL A 118 -2.61 -3.96 3.54
N TYR A 119 -3.92 -4.22 3.47
CA TYR A 119 -4.77 -3.85 2.35
C TYR A 119 -6.06 -3.23 2.85
N GLY A 120 -6.64 -2.32 2.08
CA GLY A 120 -7.88 -1.67 2.47
C GLY A 120 -8.66 -1.10 1.32
N LEU A 121 -9.93 -0.82 1.59
CA LEU A 121 -10.87 -0.21 0.67
C LEU A 121 -11.32 1.13 1.22
N ILE A 122 -11.51 2.10 0.33
CA ILE A 122 -12.23 3.32 0.70
C ILE A 122 -13.72 3.00 0.89
N ARG A 123 -14.34 3.64 1.88
CA ARG A 123 -15.78 3.56 2.20
C ARG A 123 -16.49 4.90 2.08
N THR A 124 -15.83 5.90 1.50
CA THR A 124 -16.43 7.18 1.13
C THR A 124 -17.34 6.97 -0.08
N GLU A 125 -18.57 7.48 0.00
CA GLU A 125 -19.57 7.41 -1.06
C GLU A 125 -19.02 7.93 -2.40
N GLY A 126 -19.44 7.29 -3.48
CA GLY A 126 -19.05 7.69 -4.83
C GLY A 126 -17.62 7.32 -5.22
N ARG A 127 -16.85 6.62 -4.38
CA ARG A 127 -15.44 6.27 -4.64
C ARG A 127 -15.22 4.76 -4.52
N VAL A 128 -14.46 4.21 -5.46
CA VAL A 128 -14.01 2.81 -5.43
C VAL A 128 -12.49 2.83 -5.54
N ILE A 129 -11.80 2.60 -4.43
CA ILE A 129 -10.33 2.65 -4.36
C ILE A 129 -9.86 1.51 -3.47
N SER A 130 -8.89 0.74 -3.98
CA SER A 130 -8.11 -0.21 -3.18
C SER A 130 -6.78 0.43 -2.81
N SER A 131 -6.27 0.13 -1.62
CA SER A 131 -5.02 0.69 -1.12
C SER A 131 -4.19 -0.38 -0.41
N SER A 132 -2.88 -0.19 -0.43
CA SER A 132 -1.89 -1.07 0.21
C SER A 132 -1.04 -0.26 1.17
N TRP A 133 -0.66 -0.86 2.29
CA TRP A 133 0.20 -0.28 3.32
C TRP A 133 1.54 -1.02 3.36
N LEU A 134 2.63 -0.27 3.33
CA LEU A 134 3.97 -0.77 3.54
C LEU A 134 4.55 -0.19 4.83
N PRO A 135 5.00 -1.03 5.79
CA PRO A 135 5.63 -0.54 7.01
C PRO A 135 6.96 0.15 6.68
N MET A 136 7.15 1.34 7.24
CA MET A 136 8.38 2.11 7.14
C MET A 136 9.18 2.01 8.45
N ALA A 137 10.49 1.83 8.33
CA ALA A 137 11.38 1.95 9.47
C ALA A 137 11.41 3.38 10.02
N THR A 138 11.66 3.49 11.32
CA THR A 138 11.99 4.78 11.94
C THR A 138 13.31 5.31 11.39
N GLY A 139 13.44 6.64 11.30
CA GLY A 139 14.63 7.32 10.83
C GLY A 139 14.39 8.22 9.62
N ARG A 140 15.47 8.90 9.20
CA ARG A 140 15.43 9.85 8.08
C ARG A 140 15.44 9.09 6.75
N CYS A 141 14.70 9.61 5.78
CA CYS A 141 14.89 9.23 4.39
C CYS A 141 16.03 10.03 3.79
N ASN A 142 16.78 9.39 2.91
CA ASN A 142 17.81 10.02 2.10
C ASN A 142 17.82 9.33 0.72
N SER A 143 18.36 10.01 -0.28
CA SER A 143 18.46 9.49 -1.64
C SER A 143 19.36 8.26 -1.75
N ALA A 144 20.38 8.14 -0.88
CA ALA A 144 21.27 6.98 -0.86
C ALA A 144 20.57 5.67 -0.49
N ASN A 145 19.38 5.73 0.13
CA ASN A 145 18.52 4.57 0.32
C ASN A 145 18.05 3.94 -1.01
N LEU A 146 18.13 4.66 -2.13
CA LEU A 146 17.84 4.13 -3.46
C LEU A 146 19.08 3.60 -4.18
N ASN A 147 20.30 3.97 -3.79
CA ASN A 147 21.54 3.61 -4.52
C ASN A 147 21.63 2.11 -4.82
N GLY A 148 21.71 1.74 -6.09
CA GLY A 148 21.71 0.35 -6.53
C GLY A 148 20.67 0.08 -7.61
N LEU A 149 20.35 -1.19 -7.79
CA LEU A 149 19.33 -1.63 -8.74
C LEU A 149 17.95 -1.56 -8.10
N VAL A 150 17.00 -1.01 -8.84
CA VAL A 150 15.58 -0.97 -8.51
C VAL A 150 14.81 -1.54 -9.69
N VAL A 151 13.86 -2.43 -9.41
CA VAL A 151 12.97 -3.02 -10.40
C VAL A 151 11.52 -2.79 -10.02
N SER A 152 10.68 -2.60 -11.02
CA SER A 152 9.27 -2.32 -10.79
C SER A 152 8.38 -2.90 -11.86
N ARG A 153 7.13 -3.09 -11.45
CA ARG A 153 6.00 -3.36 -12.33
C ARG A 153 4.88 -2.42 -11.93
N GLN A 154 4.35 -1.70 -12.91
CA GLN A 154 3.27 -0.74 -12.70
C GLN A 154 2.15 -0.96 -13.70
N MET A 155 0.95 -0.57 -13.28
CA MET A 155 -0.22 -0.40 -14.15
C MET A 155 -0.75 1.00 -13.91
N GLY A 156 -1.15 1.66 -14.98
CA GLY A 156 -1.64 3.02 -14.95
C GLY A 156 -2.67 3.26 -16.05
N LEU A 157 -2.96 4.53 -16.28
CA LEU A 157 -3.86 4.98 -17.32
C LEU A 157 -3.22 6.15 -18.07
N SER A 158 -3.37 6.17 -19.40
CA SER A 158 -3.01 7.30 -20.25
C SER A 158 -4.25 7.85 -20.94
N GLN A 159 -4.30 9.15 -21.18
CA GLN A 159 -5.33 9.76 -22.01
C GLN A 159 -5.05 9.48 -23.48
N VAL A 160 -6.00 8.81 -24.13
CA VAL A 160 -5.99 8.51 -25.55
C VAL A 160 -7.35 8.91 -26.10
N GLN A 161 -7.38 9.77 -27.13
CA GLN A 161 -8.62 10.22 -27.79
C GLN A 161 -9.69 10.76 -26.81
N GLY A 162 -9.27 11.46 -25.76
CA GLY A 162 -10.19 12.02 -24.75
C GLY A 162 -10.73 11.03 -23.71
N GLY A 163 -10.29 9.77 -23.75
CA GLY A 163 -10.62 8.73 -22.76
C GLY A 163 -9.38 8.21 -22.04
N TRP A 164 -9.58 7.60 -20.87
CA TRP A 164 -8.51 6.93 -20.13
C TRP A 164 -8.37 5.48 -20.59
N SER A 165 -7.19 5.13 -21.08
CA SER A 165 -6.84 3.78 -21.54
C SER A 165 -5.78 3.17 -20.63
N PRO A 166 -5.87 1.87 -20.28
CA PRO A 166 -4.89 1.21 -19.44
C PRO A 166 -3.51 1.17 -20.10
N ASN A 167 -2.49 1.33 -19.28
CA ASN A 167 -1.10 1.09 -19.65
C ASN A 167 -0.43 0.19 -18.60
N ALA A 168 0.67 -0.45 -18.99
CA ALA A 168 1.52 -1.19 -18.08
C ALA A 168 2.98 -0.90 -18.42
N VAL A 169 3.82 -0.80 -17.38
CA VAL A 169 5.26 -0.59 -17.57
C VAL A 169 6.03 -1.49 -16.61
N VAL A 170 7.14 -2.03 -17.08
CA VAL A 170 8.17 -2.65 -16.27
C VAL A 170 9.43 -1.81 -16.41
N GLN A 171 10.07 -1.50 -15.28
CA GLN A 171 11.26 -0.66 -15.29
C GLN A 171 12.42 -1.36 -14.60
N ARG A 172 13.62 -1.10 -15.13
CA ARG A 172 14.89 -1.44 -14.51
C ARG A 172 15.70 -0.17 -14.37
N GLU A 173 15.99 0.21 -13.12
CA GLU A 173 16.61 1.49 -12.78
C GLU A 173 17.90 1.31 -12.01
N GLN A 174 18.95 1.99 -12.45
CA GLN A 174 20.19 2.15 -11.71
C GLN A 174 20.20 3.51 -11.02
N TRP A 175 20.19 3.49 -9.69
CA TRP A 175 20.20 4.68 -8.86
C TRP A 175 21.59 4.96 -8.29
N LYS A 176 21.98 6.24 -8.27
CA LYS A 176 23.18 6.72 -7.59
C LYS A 176 23.01 8.17 -7.13
N ASP A 177 23.00 8.36 -5.82
CA ASP A 177 22.96 9.66 -5.13
C ASP A 177 21.80 10.55 -5.60
N GLY A 178 20.64 9.92 -5.82
CA GLY A 178 19.42 10.56 -6.30
C GLY A 178 19.33 10.73 -7.81
N ARG A 179 20.36 10.38 -8.58
CA ARG A 179 20.26 10.23 -10.04
C ARG A 179 19.78 8.84 -10.39
N VAL A 180 19.04 8.76 -11.49
CA VAL A 180 18.55 7.50 -12.04
C VAL A 180 18.84 7.42 -13.53
N GLU A 181 19.28 6.26 -13.98
CA GLU A 181 19.31 5.85 -15.39
C GLU A 181 18.50 4.56 -15.50
N GLY A 182 17.62 4.47 -16.48
CA GLY A 182 16.66 3.37 -16.56
C GLY A 182 16.32 2.93 -17.96
N LEU A 183 15.67 1.78 -18.01
CA LEU A 183 15.01 1.21 -19.19
C LEU A 183 13.56 0.92 -18.81
N ALA A 184 12.62 1.44 -19.59
CA ALA A 184 11.19 1.16 -19.46
C ALA A 184 10.73 0.27 -20.62
N LEU A 185 9.95 -0.76 -20.30
CA LEU A 185 9.20 -1.58 -21.25
C LEU A 185 7.73 -1.29 -21.01
N SER A 186 7.08 -0.62 -21.97
CA SER A 186 5.73 -0.11 -21.85
C SER A 186 4.78 -0.83 -22.81
N SER A 187 3.53 -1.01 -22.39
CA SER A 187 2.44 -1.53 -23.21
C SER A 187 1.22 -0.61 -23.11
N TYR A 188 0.67 -0.25 -24.27
CA TYR A 188 -0.42 0.70 -24.47
C TYR A 188 -1.52 0.09 -25.34
N GLY A 189 -2.08 -1.05 -24.92
CA GLY A 189 -3.19 -1.74 -25.60
C GLY A 189 -2.82 -2.33 -26.97
N ALA A 190 -2.62 -1.47 -27.98
CA ALA A 190 -2.21 -1.82 -29.34
C ALA A 190 -0.70 -1.65 -29.59
N ASP A 191 -0.03 -0.81 -28.79
CA ASP A 191 1.37 -0.46 -28.98
C ASP A 191 2.25 -0.95 -27.81
N SER A 192 3.54 -1.13 -28.09
CA SER A 192 4.55 -1.36 -27.08
C SER A 192 5.79 -0.52 -27.36
N GLU A 193 6.43 -0.06 -26.30
CA GLU A 193 7.61 0.79 -26.40
C GLU A 193 8.70 0.28 -25.47
N THR A 194 9.95 0.39 -25.91
CA THR A 194 11.11 0.27 -25.03
C THR A 194 11.90 1.57 -25.14
N ALA A 195 12.14 2.23 -24.01
CA ALA A 195 12.81 3.53 -23.98
C ALA A 195 13.82 3.60 -22.84
N ARG A 196 15.01 4.14 -23.15
CA ARG A 196 15.96 4.56 -22.11
C ARG A 196 15.57 5.93 -21.57
N TYR A 197 15.85 6.15 -20.30
CA TYR A 197 15.62 7.43 -19.65
C TYR A 197 16.66 7.72 -18.58
N SER A 198 16.74 9.00 -18.22
CA SER A 198 17.54 9.48 -17.09
C SER A 198 16.72 10.44 -16.26
N GLY A 199 17.10 10.65 -14.99
CA GLY A 199 16.37 11.55 -14.13
C GLY A 199 17.04 11.85 -12.80
N GLN A 200 16.34 12.62 -11.99
CA GLN A 200 16.82 13.10 -10.70
C GLN A 200 15.69 13.14 -9.67
N LEU A 201 15.99 12.67 -8.47
CA LEU A 201 15.20 12.85 -7.25
C LEU A 201 15.60 14.16 -6.56
N SER A 202 14.60 14.98 -6.28
CA SER A 202 14.67 16.14 -5.39
C SER A 202 13.92 15.81 -4.10
N LEU A 203 14.66 15.45 -3.04
CA LEU A 203 14.09 15.04 -1.75
C LEU A 203 13.99 16.23 -0.78
N ASN A 204 12.89 16.33 -0.05
CA ASN A 204 12.80 17.28 1.06
C ASN A 204 13.71 16.85 2.22
N PRO A 205 14.63 17.71 2.71
CA PRO A 205 15.63 17.34 3.72
C PRO A 205 15.07 16.82 5.06
N LYS A 206 13.81 17.11 5.37
CA LYS A 206 13.17 16.78 6.65
C LYS A 206 12.02 15.78 6.51
N SER A 207 11.82 15.19 5.33
CA SER A 207 10.75 14.22 5.11
C SER A 207 11.17 13.10 4.17
N CYS A 208 10.26 12.14 3.93
CA CYS A 208 10.47 11.11 2.91
C CYS A 208 9.86 11.50 1.55
N TRP A 209 9.30 12.70 1.45
CA TRP A 209 8.66 13.19 0.24
C TRP A 209 9.66 13.88 -0.66
N GLY A 210 9.58 13.58 -1.94
CA GLY A 210 10.34 14.24 -2.99
C GLY A 210 9.58 14.30 -4.29
N THR A 211 10.27 14.77 -5.31
CA THR A 211 9.81 14.70 -6.70
C THR A 211 10.88 14.02 -7.54
N ILE A 212 10.44 13.27 -8.55
CA ILE A 212 11.32 12.67 -9.54
C ILE A 212 10.96 13.29 -10.88
N GLN A 213 11.96 13.77 -11.60
CA GLN A 213 11.85 14.22 -12.98
C GLN A 213 12.71 13.31 -13.83
N GLN A 214 12.12 12.74 -14.87
CA GLN A 214 12.80 11.86 -15.82
C GLN A 214 12.61 12.42 -17.23
N THR A 215 13.58 12.15 -18.10
CA THR A 215 13.52 12.44 -19.52
C THR A 215 13.95 11.19 -20.28
N ASP A 216 13.13 10.74 -21.23
CA ASP A 216 13.49 9.63 -22.11
C ASP A 216 14.38 10.08 -23.28
N GLU A 217 14.89 9.10 -24.03
CA GLU A 217 15.73 9.33 -25.21
C GLU A 217 15.05 10.11 -26.36
N LYS A 218 13.72 10.24 -26.32
CA LYS A 218 12.93 11.06 -27.26
C LYS A 218 12.72 12.49 -26.74
N GLY A 219 13.26 12.82 -25.57
CA GLY A 219 13.12 14.12 -24.93
C GLY A 219 11.79 14.32 -24.21
N ARG A 220 10.96 13.28 -24.03
CA ARG A 220 9.71 13.39 -23.28
C ARG A 220 10.01 13.41 -21.79
N ALA A 221 9.46 14.40 -21.10
CA ALA A 221 9.57 14.53 -19.67
C ALA A 221 8.45 13.75 -18.96
N TYR A 222 8.79 13.15 -17.83
CA TYR A 222 7.87 12.48 -16.92
C TYR A 222 8.08 12.99 -15.50
N ASN A 223 6.99 13.32 -14.82
CA ASN A 223 7.03 13.99 -13.54
C ASN A 223 6.30 13.17 -12.47
N TYR A 224 6.95 12.98 -11.32
CA TYR A 224 6.40 12.15 -10.25
C TYR A 224 6.49 12.82 -8.89
N SER A 225 5.44 12.65 -8.09
CA SER A 225 5.49 12.79 -6.64
C SER A 225 6.05 11.49 -6.08
N ALA A 226 7.05 11.53 -5.21
CA ALA A 226 7.72 10.35 -4.70
C ALA A 226 7.72 10.29 -3.17
N LEU A 227 7.53 9.09 -2.62
CA LEU A 227 7.66 8.79 -1.20
C LEU A 227 8.70 7.68 -1.02
N ILE A 228 9.86 8.06 -0.47
CA ILE A 228 10.95 7.13 -0.21
C ILE A 228 10.58 6.21 0.95
N VAL A 229 10.66 4.91 0.73
CA VAL A 229 10.36 3.90 1.75
C VAL A 229 11.67 3.42 2.36
N ASN A 230 11.89 3.83 3.60
CA ASN A 230 13.05 3.43 4.38
C ASN A 230 12.82 2.05 5.02
N GLY A 231 13.42 1.00 4.47
CA GLY A 231 13.39 -0.36 5.00
C GLY A 231 14.67 -0.77 5.73
N ARG A 232 14.56 -1.61 6.78
CA ARG A 232 15.73 -2.26 7.40
C ARG A 232 16.28 -3.34 6.47
N ARG A 233 17.62 -3.36 6.31
CA ARG A 233 18.38 -4.21 5.35
C ARG A 233 18.05 -5.71 5.42
N SER A 234 17.59 -6.18 6.58
CA SER A 234 17.32 -7.59 6.84
C SER A 234 15.86 -7.99 6.85
N ASN A 235 14.88 -7.05 6.88
CA ASN A 235 13.47 -7.38 7.14
C ASN A 235 12.46 -6.29 6.69
N GLY A 236 12.84 -5.36 5.81
CA GLY A 236 11.96 -4.28 5.37
C GLY A 236 12.14 -3.87 3.92
N ALA A 237 11.03 -3.62 3.24
CA ALA A 237 10.99 -3.16 1.86
C ALA A 237 11.72 -1.82 1.71
N ARG A 238 12.60 -1.72 0.71
CA ARG A 238 13.34 -0.51 0.34
C ARG A 238 12.95 -0.12 -1.07
N GLY A 239 13.01 1.17 -1.37
CA GLY A 239 12.62 1.70 -2.67
C GLY A 239 11.78 2.95 -2.49
N TYR A 240 10.87 3.18 -3.41
CA TYR A 240 9.97 4.33 -3.35
C TYR A 240 8.61 4.04 -3.97
N LEU A 241 7.60 4.68 -3.42
CA LEU A 241 6.30 4.82 -4.06
C LEU A 241 6.31 6.09 -4.90
N TYR A 242 5.54 6.11 -5.97
CA TYR A 242 5.35 7.33 -6.75
C TYR A 242 3.94 7.47 -7.28
N LEU A 243 3.59 8.70 -7.60
CA LEU A 243 2.36 9.10 -8.28
C LEU A 243 2.73 10.03 -9.44
N GLN A 244 2.34 9.66 -10.66
CA GLN A 244 2.58 10.46 -11.85
C GLN A 244 1.76 11.75 -11.84
N ARG A 245 2.42 12.84 -12.25
CA ARG A 245 1.92 14.22 -12.18
C ARG A 245 1.62 14.82 -13.55
N ASP A 246 1.95 14.11 -14.63
CA ASP A 246 1.64 14.54 -15.99
C ASP A 246 0.10 14.51 -16.19
N PRO A 247 -0.55 15.57 -16.69
CA PRO A 247 -2.02 15.63 -16.73
C PRO A 247 -2.69 14.51 -17.54
N GLY A 248 -2.00 14.03 -18.59
CA GLY A 248 -2.47 12.97 -19.47
C GLY A 248 -2.20 11.56 -18.95
N ASP A 249 -1.50 11.39 -17.83
CA ASP A 249 -1.12 10.08 -17.33
C ASP A 249 -1.40 9.95 -15.84
N LEU A 250 -1.86 8.77 -15.43
CA LEU A 250 -2.19 8.45 -14.06
C LEU A 250 -1.62 7.09 -13.72
N THR A 251 -0.43 7.10 -13.13
CA THR A 251 0.23 5.90 -12.65
C THR A 251 0.58 6.06 -11.19
N VAL A 252 0.26 5.07 -10.37
CA VAL A 252 0.77 4.93 -9.01
C VAL A 252 1.42 3.57 -8.88
N GLY A 253 2.64 3.56 -8.36
CA GLY A 253 3.44 2.35 -8.34
C GLY A 253 4.34 2.27 -7.13
N TRP A 254 4.80 1.05 -6.90
CA TRP A 254 5.80 0.70 -5.90
C TRP A 254 7.00 0.10 -6.62
N LEU A 255 8.18 0.70 -6.41
CA LEU A 255 9.42 0.13 -6.91
C LEU A 255 10.18 -0.49 -5.74
N VAL A 256 10.60 -1.74 -5.96
CA VAL A 256 11.35 -2.50 -4.98
C VAL A 256 12.83 -2.38 -5.31
N ARG A 257 13.61 -2.05 -4.28
CA ARG A 257 15.05 -2.19 -4.31
C ARG A 257 15.42 -3.62 -3.91
N ASP A 258 16.19 -4.27 -4.76
CA ASP A 258 16.84 -5.56 -4.47
C ASP A 258 18.02 -5.41 -3.49
#